data_AF-A0A4R9I7U1-F1
#
_entry.id   AF-A0A4R9I7U1-F1
#
_cell.length_a   1.000
_cell.length_b   1.000
_cell.length_c   1.000
_cell.angle_alpha   90.00
_cell.angle_beta   90.00
_cell.angle_gamma   90.00
#
_symmetry.space_group_name_H-M   'P 1'
#
loop_
_entity.id
_entity.type
_entity.pdbx_description
1 polymer ?
#
loop_
_entity_poly.entity_id
_entity_poly.type
_entity_poly.pdbx_seq_one_letter_code
_entity_poly.pdbx_strand_id
1 'polypeptide(L)'
;MFFIKSFIILLISILTYFGLFFSFEPKDFTNDLTGLKFNTKEVFAYHSERAWNGDGYSIQIFEISEETAQYFLTPKKDFFNEFPLLPEYQNHWTKVNWKKTPIQKNELLYLKFALDGSYNIEATINRKTEIPSKLVTSILNESNNYYAYFYNSHGDGWVGDIDLFIISPKRKMLIMINHNT
;
A
#
# COMPACT_ATOMS: atom_id res chain seq x y z
N MET A 1 29.01 -31.32 32.48
CA MET A 1 27.54 -31.28 32.23
C MET A 1 26.92 -29.89 32.47
N PHE A 2 27.68 -28.79 32.40
CA PHE A 2 27.14 -27.42 32.56
C PHE A 2 27.07 -26.64 31.23
N PHE A 3 27.97 -26.92 30.29
CA PHE A 3 28.03 -26.22 28.99
C PHE A 3 26.82 -26.45 28.06
N ILE A 4 26.17 -27.61 28.15
CA ILE A 4 25.02 -27.94 27.27
C ILE A 4 23.75 -27.17 27.69
N LYS A 5 23.56 -26.91 28.99
CA LYS A 5 22.38 -26.16 29.48
C LYS A 5 22.43 -24.69 29.08
N SER A 6 23.61 -24.06 29.13
CA SER A 6 23.77 -22.64 28.75
C SER A 6 23.59 -22.41 27.25
N PHE A 7 23.96 -23.36 26.39
CA PHE A 7 23.78 -23.25 24.95
C PHE A 7 22.30 -23.35 24.52
N ILE A 8 21.52 -24.21 25.18
CA ILE A 8 20.08 -24.37 24.92
C ILE A 8 19.31 -23.09 25.32
N ILE A 9 19.68 -22.45 26.43
CA ILE A 9 19.05 -21.20 26.88
C ILE A 9 19.35 -20.04 25.90
N LEU A 10 20.57 -19.98 25.35
CA LEU A 10 20.94 -19.00 24.33
C LEU A 10 20.16 -19.21 23.01
N LEU A 11 19.97 -20.47 22.59
CA LEU A 11 19.26 -20.79 21.35
C LEU A 11 17.75 -20.46 21.45
N ILE A 12 17.14 -20.75 22.61
CA ILE A 12 15.73 -20.43 22.88
C ILE A 12 15.55 -18.91 22.94
N SER A 13 16.47 -18.18 23.56
CA SER A 13 16.40 -16.71 23.65
C SER A 13 16.54 -16.05 22.27
N ILE A 14 17.42 -16.54 21.40
CA ILE A 14 17.55 -16.08 20.00
C ILE A 14 16.27 -16.40 19.20
N LEU A 15 15.67 -17.59 19.37
CA LEU A 15 14.43 -17.95 18.70
C LEU A 15 13.22 -17.14 19.18
N THR A 16 13.14 -16.80 20.48
CA THR A 16 12.13 -15.85 20.97
C THR A 16 12.40 -14.42 20.50
N TYR A 17 13.65 -13.99 20.38
CA TYR A 17 14.00 -12.66 19.84
C TYR A 17 13.65 -12.56 18.35
N PHE A 18 13.83 -13.63 17.58
CA PHE A 18 13.42 -13.69 16.16
C PHE A 18 11.91 -13.89 15.98
N GLY A 19 11.22 -14.59 16.89
CA GLY A 19 9.76 -14.74 16.86
C GLY A 19 8.98 -13.47 17.27
N LEU A 20 9.65 -12.51 17.91
CA LEU A 20 9.11 -11.20 18.30
C LEU A 20 9.32 -10.11 17.23
N PHE A 21 9.99 -10.43 16.12
CA PHE A 21 9.94 -9.60 14.91
C PHE A 21 8.59 -9.82 14.22
N PHE A 22 7.57 -9.15 14.76
CA PHE A 22 6.34 -8.71 14.12
C PHE A 22 6.07 -9.36 12.75
N SER A 23 5.41 -10.51 12.76
CA SER A 23 4.54 -10.88 11.65
C SER A 23 3.35 -9.92 11.69
N PHE A 24 3.49 -8.74 11.06
CA PHE A 24 2.35 -7.91 10.71
C PHE A 24 1.54 -8.76 9.74
N GLU A 25 0.51 -9.46 10.23
CA GLU A 25 -0.26 -10.35 9.37
C GLU A 25 -0.93 -9.49 8.28
N PRO A 26 -0.75 -9.81 6.99
CA PRO A 26 -1.35 -9.06 5.88
C PRO A 26 -2.88 -8.86 6.00
N LYS A 27 -3.54 -9.72 6.81
CA LYS A 27 -4.97 -9.71 7.05
C LYS A 27 -5.44 -8.52 7.89
N ASP A 28 -4.65 -8.04 8.84
CA ASP A 28 -5.06 -6.89 9.66
C ASP A 28 -4.93 -5.60 8.86
N PHE A 29 -3.88 -5.48 8.05
CA PHE A 29 -3.74 -4.37 7.12
C PHE A 29 -4.90 -4.27 6.10
N THR A 30 -5.30 -5.39 5.48
CA THR A 30 -6.41 -5.35 4.50
C THR A 30 -7.75 -4.95 5.12
N ASN A 31 -7.98 -5.33 6.38
CA ASN A 31 -9.14 -4.88 7.14
C ASN A 31 -9.11 -3.39 7.39
N ASP A 32 -8.00 -2.85 7.86
CA ASP A 32 -7.88 -1.43 8.16
C ASP A 32 -7.92 -0.59 6.88
N LEU A 33 -7.50 -1.17 5.76
CA LEU A 33 -7.54 -0.53 4.46
C LEU A 33 -8.95 -0.53 3.84
N THR A 34 -9.74 -1.59 4.02
CA THR A 34 -10.94 -1.84 3.20
C THR A 34 -12.20 -2.27 3.95
N GLY A 35 -12.09 -2.59 5.25
CA GLY A 35 -13.13 -3.24 6.03
C GLY A 35 -13.33 -4.72 5.72
N LEU A 36 -12.45 -5.32 4.91
CA LEU A 36 -12.47 -6.74 4.55
C LEU A 36 -11.11 -7.37 4.84
N LYS A 37 -11.10 -8.46 5.62
CA LYS A 37 -9.92 -9.33 5.78
C LYS A 37 -9.76 -10.24 4.57
N PHE A 38 -8.65 -10.16 3.85
CA PHE A 38 -8.34 -11.08 2.76
C PHE A 38 -6.83 -11.30 2.60
N ASN A 39 -6.48 -12.38 1.90
CA ASN A 39 -5.09 -12.67 1.56
C ASN A 39 -4.69 -11.97 0.26
N THR A 40 -3.45 -11.51 0.23
CA THR A 40 -2.80 -10.93 -0.93
C THR A 40 -1.57 -11.75 -1.29
N LYS A 41 -1.15 -11.67 -2.55
CA LYS A 41 0.12 -12.20 -3.02
C LYS A 41 0.92 -11.09 -3.67
N GLU A 42 2.07 -10.74 -3.12
CA GLU A 42 2.95 -9.74 -3.73
C GLU A 42 3.41 -10.25 -5.11
N VAL A 43 3.22 -9.43 -6.13
CA VAL A 43 3.68 -9.70 -7.50
C VAL A 43 4.79 -8.75 -7.93
N PHE A 44 4.91 -7.61 -7.25
CA PHE A 44 5.98 -6.65 -7.47
C PHE A 44 6.14 -5.76 -6.24
N ALA A 45 7.38 -5.47 -5.89
CA ALA A 45 7.74 -4.46 -4.91
C ALA A 45 8.99 -3.72 -5.36
N TYR A 46 8.98 -2.41 -5.16
CA TYR A 46 10.15 -1.56 -5.26
C TYR A 46 10.19 -0.66 -4.03
N HIS A 47 11.38 -0.53 -3.46
CA HIS A 47 11.67 0.37 -2.35
C HIS A 47 12.97 1.10 -2.70
N SER A 48 12.94 2.43 -2.71
CA SER A 48 14.17 3.21 -2.75
C SER A 48 14.92 3.09 -1.43
N GLU A 49 16.18 3.47 -1.43
CA GLU A 49 16.84 3.81 -0.17
C GLU A 49 16.04 4.93 0.52
N ARG A 50 15.94 4.86 1.86
CA ARG A 50 15.27 5.87 2.66
C ARG A 50 16.27 6.69 3.44
N ALA A 51 16.05 8.00 3.48
CA ALA A 51 16.80 8.89 4.36
C ALA A 51 16.38 8.70 5.82
N TRP A 52 17.20 9.21 6.74
CA TRP A 52 17.00 9.04 8.19
C TRP A 52 15.69 9.67 8.70
N ASN A 53 15.17 10.68 8.01
CA ASN A 53 13.91 11.36 8.25
C ASN A 53 12.70 10.65 7.62
N GLY A 54 12.92 9.57 6.86
CA GLY A 54 11.87 8.76 6.24
C GLY A 54 11.61 9.05 4.77
N ASP A 55 12.26 10.06 4.18
CA ASP A 55 12.13 10.39 2.76
C ASP A 55 12.48 9.17 1.91
N GLY A 56 11.72 9.01 0.83
CA GLY A 56 11.90 7.90 -0.08
C GLY A 56 10.59 7.47 -0.71
N TYR A 57 10.70 6.43 -1.51
CA TYR A 57 9.65 5.96 -2.38
C TYR A 57 9.49 4.45 -2.28
N SER A 58 8.24 3.99 -2.27
CA SER A 58 7.96 2.59 -2.48
C SER A 58 6.66 2.38 -3.23
N ILE A 59 6.64 1.33 -4.05
CA ILE A 59 5.43 0.85 -4.72
C ILE A 59 5.36 -0.67 -4.54
N GLN A 60 4.21 -1.15 -4.12
CA GLN A 60 3.92 -2.56 -3.99
C GLN A 60 2.64 -2.89 -4.74
N ILE A 61 2.66 -4.00 -5.47
CA ILE A 61 1.53 -4.51 -6.24
C ILE A 61 1.26 -5.91 -5.76
N PHE A 62 0.02 -6.13 -5.35
CA PHE A 62 -0.48 -7.39 -4.86
C PHE A 62 -1.55 -7.93 -5.80
N GLU A 63 -1.50 -9.22 -6.07
CA GLU A 63 -2.61 -9.97 -6.62
C GLU A 63 -3.64 -10.27 -5.51
N ILE A 64 -4.92 -10.09 -5.81
CA ILE A 64 -6.05 -10.50 -4.96
C ILE A 64 -6.79 -11.68 -5.58
N SER A 65 -7.48 -12.48 -4.75
CA SER A 65 -8.26 -13.61 -5.24
C SER A 65 -9.45 -13.16 -6.10
N GLU A 66 -9.99 -14.07 -6.90
CA GLU A 66 -11.25 -13.82 -7.63
C GLU A 66 -12.38 -13.45 -6.68
N GLU A 67 -12.52 -14.14 -5.56
CA GLU A 67 -13.54 -13.87 -4.54
C GLU A 67 -13.44 -12.42 -4.02
N THR A 68 -12.23 -11.98 -3.68
CA THR A 68 -11.98 -10.60 -3.23
C THR A 68 -12.28 -9.60 -4.35
N ALA A 69 -11.89 -9.88 -5.59
CA ALA A 69 -12.20 -9.02 -6.72
C ALA A 69 -13.72 -8.89 -6.94
N GLN A 70 -14.48 -9.98 -6.83
CA GLN A 70 -15.94 -9.97 -6.92
C GLN A 70 -16.59 -9.12 -5.83
N TYR A 71 -16.08 -9.19 -4.59
CA TYR A 71 -16.54 -8.30 -3.50
C TYR A 71 -16.42 -6.82 -3.88
N PHE A 72 -15.27 -6.42 -4.43
CA PHE A 72 -15.03 -5.03 -4.82
C PHE A 72 -15.75 -4.60 -6.10
N LEU A 73 -16.47 -5.47 -6.82
CA LEU A 73 -17.40 -5.00 -7.86
C LEU A 73 -18.56 -4.22 -7.25
N THR A 74 -19.01 -4.60 -6.05
CA THR A 74 -20.11 -3.96 -5.32
C THR A 74 -19.81 -3.90 -3.81
N PRO A 75 -18.80 -3.12 -3.38
CA PRO A 75 -18.38 -3.11 -1.99
C PRO A 75 -19.45 -2.48 -1.10
N LYS A 76 -19.43 -2.82 0.19
CA LYS A 76 -20.34 -2.26 1.19
C LYS A 76 -20.20 -0.75 1.29
N LYS A 77 -21.25 -0.06 1.74
CA LYS A 77 -21.26 1.40 1.90
C LYS A 77 -20.11 1.90 2.78
N ASP A 78 -19.76 1.16 3.83
CA ASP A 78 -18.73 1.54 4.81
C ASP A 78 -17.34 1.64 4.17
N PHE A 79 -17.07 0.86 3.12
CA PHE A 79 -15.86 0.97 2.32
C PHE A 79 -15.61 2.40 1.84
N PHE A 80 -16.66 3.14 1.46
CA PHE A 80 -16.54 4.51 0.97
C PHE A 80 -16.52 5.57 2.09
N ASN A 81 -17.09 5.27 3.25
CA ASN A 81 -17.36 6.28 4.27
C ASN A 81 -16.41 6.19 5.48
N GLU A 82 -15.93 5.00 5.79
CA GLU A 82 -15.14 4.72 6.99
C GLU A 82 -13.68 4.43 6.63
N PHE A 83 -13.48 3.74 5.52
CA PHE A 83 -12.17 3.24 5.09
C PHE A 83 -11.48 4.16 4.06
N PRO A 84 -10.14 4.14 4.00
CA PRO A 84 -9.24 3.43 4.92
C PRO A 84 -9.17 4.05 6.32
N LEU A 85 -8.75 3.29 7.32
CA LEU A 85 -8.50 3.78 8.68
C LEU A 85 -7.17 4.52 8.69
N LEU A 86 -7.18 5.74 9.25
CA LEU A 86 -5.96 6.54 9.39
C LEU A 86 -5.16 6.00 10.58
N PRO A 87 -3.89 5.61 10.41
CA PRO A 87 -3.06 5.17 11.53
C PRO A 87 -2.87 6.29 12.57
N GLU A 88 -2.78 5.92 13.85
CA GLU A 88 -2.65 6.90 14.94
C GLU A 88 -1.42 7.81 14.79
N TYR A 89 -0.30 7.28 14.27
CA TYR A 89 0.93 8.04 14.05
C TYR A 89 0.84 9.07 12.89
N GLN A 90 -0.19 8.97 12.04
CA GLN A 90 -0.47 9.88 10.93
C GLN A 90 -1.68 10.79 11.22
N ASN A 91 -2.07 10.99 12.48
CA ASN A 91 -3.25 11.78 12.85
C ASN A 91 -3.29 13.24 12.33
N HIS A 92 -2.14 13.79 11.95
CA HIS A 92 -2.00 15.12 11.35
C HIS A 92 -2.16 15.12 9.82
N TRP A 93 -2.20 13.96 9.19
CA TRP A 93 -2.39 13.81 7.74
C TRP A 93 -3.86 13.99 7.38
N THR A 94 -4.10 14.46 6.17
CA THR A 94 -5.44 14.51 5.60
C THR A 94 -5.79 13.18 4.98
N LYS A 95 -6.96 12.64 5.35
CA LYS A 95 -7.52 11.42 4.77
C LYS A 95 -8.49 11.72 3.63
N VAL A 96 -8.31 11.03 2.51
CA VAL A 96 -9.30 10.90 1.44
C VAL A 96 -9.74 9.45 1.34
N ASN A 97 -11.01 9.21 1.67
CA ASN A 97 -11.63 7.89 1.60
C ASN A 97 -11.72 7.36 0.17
N TRP A 98 -12.08 6.09 0.04
CA TRP A 98 -12.27 5.43 -1.24
C TRP A 98 -13.24 6.17 -2.17
N LYS A 99 -12.76 6.46 -3.39
CA LYS A 99 -13.53 7.04 -4.50
C LYS A 99 -13.46 6.11 -5.69
N LYS A 100 -14.50 6.15 -6.52
CA LYS A 100 -14.52 5.45 -7.81
C LYS A 100 -13.69 6.21 -8.84
N THR A 101 -12.95 5.48 -9.67
CA THR A 101 -12.31 6.01 -10.86
C THR A 101 -13.36 6.30 -11.95
N PRO A 102 -13.07 7.19 -12.94
CA PRO A 102 -11.80 7.90 -13.16
C PRO A 102 -11.43 8.92 -12.09
N ILE A 103 -10.13 9.15 -11.88
CA ILE A 103 -9.64 10.16 -10.92
C ILE A 103 -10.16 11.56 -11.29
N GLN A 104 -10.53 12.34 -10.27
CA GLN A 104 -11.04 13.69 -10.47
C GLN A 104 -9.93 14.66 -10.85
N LYS A 105 -10.24 15.67 -11.69
CA LYS A 105 -9.25 16.63 -12.22
C LYS A 105 -8.50 17.40 -11.13
N ASN A 106 -9.19 17.76 -10.05
CA ASN A 106 -8.62 18.46 -8.89
C ASN A 106 -7.72 17.57 -8.03
N GLU A 107 -7.71 16.25 -8.24
CA GLU A 107 -6.88 15.29 -7.50
C GLU A 107 -5.64 14.85 -8.28
N LEU A 108 -5.48 15.30 -9.53
CA LEU A 108 -4.36 14.91 -10.40
C LEU A 108 -3.00 15.31 -9.83
N LEU A 109 -2.92 16.35 -8.99
CA LEU A 109 -1.66 16.75 -8.36
C LEU A 109 -1.13 15.68 -7.40
N TYR A 110 -2.02 15.05 -6.61
CA TYR A 110 -1.67 13.99 -5.67
C TYR A 110 -1.17 12.76 -6.41
N LEU A 111 -1.84 12.41 -7.51
CA LEU A 111 -1.40 11.32 -8.37
C LEU A 111 -0.02 11.58 -8.98
N LYS A 112 0.20 12.78 -9.52
CA LYS A 112 1.49 13.15 -10.11
C LYS A 112 2.61 13.04 -9.07
N PHE A 113 2.39 13.57 -7.87
CA PHE A 113 3.33 13.47 -6.77
C PHE A 113 3.59 12.00 -6.39
N ALA A 114 2.54 11.19 -6.20
CA ALA A 114 2.66 9.78 -5.89
C ALA A 114 3.41 8.96 -6.95
N LEU A 115 3.44 9.38 -8.22
CA LEU A 115 4.06 8.59 -9.30
C LEU A 115 5.47 9.05 -9.68
N ASP A 116 5.93 10.18 -9.19
CA ASP A 116 7.20 10.79 -9.59
C ASP A 116 8.40 9.85 -9.35
N GLY A 117 8.38 9.10 -8.24
CA GLY A 117 9.44 8.15 -7.89
C GLY A 117 9.49 6.85 -8.70
N SER A 118 8.54 6.59 -9.62
CA SER A 118 8.50 5.33 -10.41
C SER A 118 8.55 5.50 -11.93
N TYR A 119 8.87 6.69 -12.43
CA TYR A 119 8.74 6.99 -13.86
C TYR A 119 9.58 6.08 -14.79
N ASN A 120 10.73 5.59 -14.31
CA ASN A 120 11.70 4.81 -15.10
C ASN A 120 11.91 3.38 -14.58
N ILE A 121 11.04 2.89 -13.70
CA ILE A 121 11.16 1.53 -13.17
C ILE A 121 10.45 0.58 -14.13
N GLU A 122 11.20 -0.36 -14.72
CA GLU A 122 10.62 -1.47 -15.46
C GLU A 122 10.40 -2.65 -14.52
N ALA A 123 9.21 -3.24 -14.59
CA ALA A 123 8.79 -4.35 -13.74
C ALA A 123 8.19 -5.47 -14.58
N THR A 124 8.43 -6.72 -14.20
CA THR A 124 7.67 -7.85 -14.75
C THR A 124 6.48 -8.15 -13.85
N ILE A 125 5.30 -7.67 -14.23
CA ILE A 125 4.05 -7.86 -13.49
C ILE A 125 3.19 -8.83 -14.28
N ASN A 126 2.77 -9.94 -13.67
CA ASN A 126 1.96 -10.98 -14.33
C ASN A 126 2.53 -11.45 -15.68
N ARG A 127 3.86 -11.64 -15.74
CA ARG A 127 4.61 -12.06 -16.94
C ARG A 127 4.61 -11.04 -18.09
N LYS A 128 4.31 -9.78 -17.80
CA LYS A 128 4.43 -8.66 -18.75
C LYS A 128 5.41 -7.63 -18.22
N THR A 129 6.28 -7.13 -19.10
CA THR A 129 7.09 -5.95 -18.79
C THR A 129 6.18 -4.73 -18.82
N GLU A 130 6.05 -4.08 -17.67
CA GLU A 130 5.23 -2.89 -17.48
C GLU A 130 6.03 -1.82 -16.71
N ILE A 131 5.68 -0.55 -16.93
CA ILE A 131 6.17 0.54 -16.11
C ILE A 131 5.07 0.82 -15.07
N PRO A 132 5.32 0.64 -13.77
CA PRO A 132 4.29 0.74 -12.74
C PRO A 132 3.52 2.07 -12.76
N SER A 133 4.19 3.19 -13.01
CA SER A 133 3.52 4.50 -13.15
C SER A 133 2.51 4.54 -14.30
N LYS A 134 2.82 3.91 -15.45
CA LYS A 134 1.91 3.80 -16.59
C LYS A 134 0.74 2.87 -16.28
N LEU A 135 1.00 1.75 -15.61
CA LEU A 135 -0.05 0.83 -15.16
C LEU A 135 -1.04 1.54 -14.22
N VAL A 136 -0.53 2.21 -13.18
CA VAL A 136 -1.34 2.96 -12.22
C VAL A 136 -2.16 4.05 -12.92
N THR A 137 -1.53 4.80 -13.82
CA THR A 137 -2.23 5.82 -14.62
C THR A 137 -3.35 5.22 -15.47
N SER A 138 -3.14 4.04 -16.08
CA SER A 138 -4.20 3.33 -16.82
C SER A 138 -5.37 2.96 -15.91
N ILE A 139 -5.09 2.36 -14.76
CA ILE A 139 -6.11 1.92 -13.79
C ILE A 139 -6.96 3.09 -13.30
N LEU A 140 -6.33 4.22 -12.99
CA LEU A 140 -7.02 5.41 -12.49
C LEU A 140 -7.84 6.15 -13.55
N ASN A 141 -7.65 5.83 -14.84
CA ASN A 141 -8.47 6.34 -15.94
C ASN A 141 -9.55 5.35 -16.40
N GLU A 142 -9.44 4.08 -16.03
CA GLU A 142 -10.46 3.05 -16.26
C GLU A 142 -11.62 3.20 -15.27
N SER A 143 -12.83 2.83 -15.68
CA SER A 143 -13.98 2.76 -14.77
C SER A 143 -13.95 1.53 -13.87
N ASN A 144 -14.72 1.56 -12.78
CA ASN A 144 -14.91 0.45 -11.84
C ASN A 144 -13.65 0.02 -11.08
N ASN A 145 -12.72 0.96 -10.85
CA ASN A 145 -11.65 0.81 -9.88
C ASN A 145 -11.86 1.81 -8.74
N TYR A 146 -11.06 1.69 -7.69
CA TYR A 146 -11.13 2.55 -6.52
C TYR A 146 -9.77 3.09 -6.15
N TYR A 147 -9.74 4.30 -5.62
CA TYR A 147 -8.54 4.91 -5.05
C TYR A 147 -8.87 5.60 -3.74
N ALA A 148 -7.92 5.59 -2.81
CA ALA A 148 -7.93 6.34 -1.56
C ALA A 148 -6.52 6.82 -1.29
N TYR A 149 -6.36 7.87 -0.51
CA TYR A 149 -5.02 8.32 -0.13
C TYR A 149 -5.01 9.09 1.18
N PHE A 150 -3.85 9.04 1.84
CA PHE A 150 -3.49 9.96 2.91
C PHE A 150 -2.43 10.90 2.38
N TYR A 151 -2.49 12.17 2.76
CA TYR A 151 -1.42 13.10 2.41
C TYR A 151 -1.13 14.09 3.53
N ASN A 152 0.13 14.52 3.57
CA ASN A 152 0.57 15.64 4.36
C ASN A 152 1.05 16.74 3.42
N SER A 153 0.57 17.96 3.64
CA SER A 153 1.03 19.12 2.90
C SER A 153 2.07 19.85 3.70
N HIS A 154 3.22 20.13 3.08
CA HIS A 154 4.09 21.19 3.59
C HIS A 154 3.45 22.55 3.30
N GLY A 155 3.97 23.61 3.92
CA GLY A 155 3.49 24.98 3.70
C GLY A 155 3.31 25.31 2.20
N ASP A 156 2.43 26.28 1.92
CA ASP A 156 2.11 26.77 0.56
C ASP A 156 1.35 25.80 -0.36
N GLY A 157 0.76 24.72 0.19
CA GLY A 157 -0.17 23.86 -0.54
C GLY A 157 0.49 22.77 -1.39
N TRP A 158 1.79 22.54 -1.21
CA TRP A 158 2.53 21.44 -1.83
C TRP A 158 2.29 20.13 -1.08
N VAL A 159 2.20 19.01 -1.81
CA VAL A 159 2.15 17.68 -1.20
C VAL A 159 3.59 17.29 -0.87
N GLY A 160 3.83 16.97 0.40
CA GLY A 160 5.13 16.52 0.90
C GLY A 160 5.19 15.03 1.11
N ASP A 161 4.09 14.46 1.58
CA ASP A 161 3.99 13.04 1.83
C ASP A 161 2.66 12.52 1.28
N ILE A 162 2.68 11.30 0.74
CA ILE A 162 1.47 10.63 0.29
C ILE A 162 1.56 9.10 0.46
N ASP A 163 0.45 8.53 0.93
CA ASP A 163 0.13 7.11 0.82
C ASP A 163 -1.04 6.97 -0.13
N LEU A 164 -0.83 6.38 -1.32
CA LEU A 164 -1.86 6.14 -2.32
C LEU A 164 -2.20 4.64 -2.39
N PHE A 165 -3.49 4.33 -2.31
CA PHE A 165 -4.03 2.99 -2.37
C PHE A 165 -4.98 2.85 -3.56
N ILE A 166 -4.89 1.73 -4.27
CA ILE A 166 -5.72 1.47 -5.46
C ILE A 166 -6.20 0.03 -5.46
N ILE A 167 -7.49 -0.17 -5.69
CA ILE A 167 -8.08 -1.50 -5.92
C ILE A 167 -8.62 -1.55 -7.34
N SER A 168 -8.13 -2.51 -8.12
CA SER A 168 -8.65 -2.82 -9.45
C SER A 168 -9.25 -4.22 -9.48
N PRO A 169 -10.59 -4.35 -9.32
CA PRO A 169 -11.26 -5.65 -9.36
C PRO A 169 -11.02 -6.40 -10.67
N LYS A 170 -11.15 -5.70 -11.81
CA LYS A 170 -10.98 -6.28 -13.14
C LYS A 170 -9.58 -6.87 -13.35
N ARG A 171 -8.55 -6.20 -12.80
CA ARG A 171 -7.16 -6.63 -12.93
C ARG A 171 -6.70 -7.50 -11.76
N LYS A 172 -7.56 -7.70 -10.76
CA LYS A 172 -7.28 -8.42 -9.51
C LYS A 172 -6.05 -7.88 -8.80
N MET A 173 -5.99 -6.56 -8.65
CA MET A 173 -4.85 -5.89 -8.06
C MET A 173 -5.24 -5.02 -6.87
N LEU A 174 -4.40 -5.06 -5.84
CA LEU A 174 -4.25 -4.02 -4.83
C LEU A 174 -2.88 -3.37 -5.02
N ILE A 175 -2.83 -2.06 -5.15
CA ILE A 175 -1.60 -1.29 -5.33
C ILE A 175 -1.47 -0.32 -4.17
N MET A 176 -0.25 -0.23 -3.64
CA MET A 176 0.12 0.69 -2.57
C MET A 176 1.34 1.47 -3.01
N ILE A 177 1.31 2.78 -2.81
CA ILE A 177 2.43 3.67 -3.09
C ILE A 177 2.64 4.56 -1.89
N ASN A 178 3.87 4.65 -1.41
CA ASN A 178 4.29 5.64 -0.44
C ASN A 178 5.36 6.53 -1.08
N HIS A 179 5.22 7.84 -0.95
CA HIS A 179 6.22 8.81 -1.37
C HIS A 179 6.30 9.93 -0.33
N ASN A 180 7.46 10.06 0.32
CA ASN A 180 7.75 11.07 1.33
C ASN A 180 8.99 11.87 0.89
N THR A 181 8.99 13.18 1.13
CA THR A 181 10.06 14.12 0.71
C THR A 181 10.43 15.14 1.77
#